data_AF-A0A166BHJ7-F1
#
_entry.id   AF-A0A166BHJ7-F1
#
_cell.length_a   1.000
_cell.length_b   1.000
_cell.length_c   1.000
_cell.angle_alpha   90.00
_cell.angle_beta   90.00
_cell.angle_gamma   90.00
#
_symmetry.space_group_name_H-M   'P 1'
#
loop_
_entity.id
_entity.type
_entity.pdbx_description
1 polymer ?
#
loop_
_entity_poly.entity_id
_entity_poly.type
_entity_poly.pdbx_seq_one_letter_code
_entity_poly.pdbx_strand_id
1 'polypeptide(L)'
;MKAKELMDKDFVYISKNDKVVEVSEVMEDIRRFTCPVVNDDKQLIGWVTSFEITKGLREGNEKISEIMSSYEEITTIHEDAPARLAVIETANNKFVTLPVVNDDNQVIGIIRSCDIVKLLSTLYDIKVSKLYKAMQNQLKGVTWEELMDASALVSKKTTGVKVSPEEYEDTIMNSTFGEAIWATGGLEKFFAGLISVGELVTARKVGRAKR
;
A
#
# COMPACT_ATOMS: atom_id res chain seq x y z
N MET A 1 9.43 -0.94 2.61
CA MET A 1 8.74 0.35 2.51
C MET A 1 8.53 0.91 3.91
N LYS A 2 8.96 2.16 4.12
CA LYS A 2 8.80 2.91 5.38
C LYS A 2 7.57 3.83 5.33
N ALA A 3 7.07 4.29 6.47
CA ALA A 3 5.91 5.18 6.55
C ALA A 3 6.10 6.46 5.70
N LYS A 4 7.29 7.06 5.75
CA LYS A 4 7.62 8.26 4.97
C LYS A 4 7.60 8.11 3.45
N GLU A 5 7.66 6.88 2.96
CA GLU A 5 7.56 6.57 1.53
C GLU A 5 6.10 6.43 1.07
N LEU A 6 5.17 6.24 2.02
CA LEU A 6 3.73 6.11 1.77
C LEU A 6 2.96 7.41 2.05
N MET A 7 3.47 8.25 2.95
CA MET A 7 2.77 9.44 3.42
C MET A 7 2.55 10.49 2.33
N ASP A 8 1.42 11.17 2.41
CA ASP A 8 1.21 12.43 1.72
C ASP A 8 1.91 13.57 2.49
N LYS A 9 2.60 14.42 1.75
CA LYS A 9 3.26 15.62 2.25
C LYS A 9 2.43 16.88 1.98
N ASP A 10 1.38 16.77 1.18
CA ASP A 10 0.44 17.84 0.88
C ASP A 10 -0.71 17.84 1.90
N PHE A 11 -0.45 18.51 3.03
CA PHE A 11 -1.40 18.72 4.10
C PHE A 11 -1.20 20.09 4.75
N VAL A 12 -2.21 20.55 5.46
CA VAL A 12 -2.23 21.85 6.13
C VAL A 12 -2.15 21.66 7.63
N TYR A 13 -1.28 22.44 8.27
CA TYR A 13 -1.23 22.59 9.72
C TYR A 13 -2.24 23.64 10.17
N ILE A 14 -2.86 23.43 11.32
CA ILE A 14 -3.65 24.45 11.99
C ILE A 14 -3.14 24.68 13.41
N SER A 15 -3.42 25.86 13.95
CA SER A 15 -3.12 26.23 15.33
C SER A 15 -4.33 26.02 16.22
N LYS A 16 -4.09 25.77 17.51
CA LYS A 16 -5.16 25.72 18.53
C LYS A 16 -5.94 27.05 18.65
N ASN A 17 -5.34 28.15 18.20
CA ASN A 17 -5.92 29.49 18.25
C ASN A 17 -6.71 29.87 17.00
N ASP A 18 -6.65 29.06 15.93
CA ASP A 18 -7.38 29.32 14.69
C ASP A 18 -8.89 29.26 14.94
N LYS A 19 -9.65 29.98 14.11
CA LYS A 19 -11.12 29.97 14.24
C LYS A 19 -11.71 28.73 13.58
N VAL A 20 -12.73 28.16 14.20
CA VAL A 20 -13.46 26.99 13.68
C VAL A 20 -13.98 27.24 12.27
N VAL A 21 -14.53 28.43 12.00
CA VAL A 21 -15.05 28.81 10.67
C VAL A 21 -13.94 28.84 9.62
N GLU A 22 -12.82 29.51 9.92
CA GLU A 22 -11.69 29.64 8.99
C GLU A 22 -11.09 28.26 8.66
N VAL A 23 -10.94 27.39 9.67
CA VAL A 23 -10.47 26.01 9.45
C VAL A 23 -11.46 25.20 8.62
N SER A 24 -12.77 25.42 8.80
CA SER A 24 -13.79 24.72 8.00
C SER A 24 -13.70 25.06 6.50
N GLU A 25 -13.46 26.34 6.18
CA GLU A 25 -13.25 26.82 4.80
C GLU A 25 -11.96 26.22 4.21
N VAL A 26 -10.87 26.24 4.98
CA VAL A 26 -9.59 25.64 4.56
C VAL A 26 -9.77 24.15 4.24
N MET A 27 -10.44 23.39 5.11
CA MET A 27 -10.69 21.95 4.93
C MET A 27 -11.53 21.65 3.68
N GLU A 28 -12.53 22.50 3.39
CA GLU A 28 -13.34 22.44 2.18
C GLU A 28 -12.48 22.65 0.93
N ASP A 29 -11.67 23.72 0.92
CA ASP A 29 -10.83 24.11 -0.23
C ASP A 29 -9.81 23.03 -0.59
N ILE A 30 -9.12 22.48 0.41
CA ILE A 30 -8.11 21.43 0.19
C ILE A 30 -8.74 20.04 0.03
N ARG A 31 -10.06 19.93 0.19
CA ARG A 31 -10.82 18.67 0.19
C ARG A 31 -10.20 17.63 1.11
N ARG A 32 -10.03 18.01 2.38
CA ARG A 32 -9.52 17.13 3.44
C ARG A 32 -10.51 17.07 4.59
N PHE A 33 -10.66 15.89 5.17
CA PHE A 33 -11.59 15.65 6.27
C PHE A 33 -10.93 15.78 7.65
N THR A 34 -9.62 16.01 7.69
CA THR A 34 -8.83 16.01 8.93
C THR A 34 -7.65 16.97 8.85
N CYS A 35 -7.30 17.61 9.96
CA CYS A 35 -6.12 18.47 10.08
C CYS A 35 -5.37 18.23 11.40
N PRO A 36 -4.02 18.19 11.38
CA PRO A 36 -3.20 18.26 12.58
C PRO A 36 -3.26 19.64 13.22
N VAL A 37 -3.51 19.68 14.52
CA VAL A 37 -3.28 20.87 15.34
C VAL A 37 -1.87 20.82 15.89
N VAL A 38 -1.09 21.86 15.62
CA VAL A 38 0.33 21.93 16.03
C VAL A 38 0.64 23.17 16.86
N ASN A 39 1.74 23.11 17.60
CA ASN A 39 2.35 24.28 18.22
C ASN A 39 3.26 25.04 17.22
N ASP A 40 3.90 26.11 17.70
CA ASP A 40 4.78 26.95 16.88
C ASP A 40 6.00 26.18 16.33
N ASP A 41 6.43 25.12 17.03
CA ASP A 41 7.51 24.21 16.62
C ASP A 41 7.02 23.08 15.69
N LYS A 42 5.78 23.14 15.20
CA LYS A 42 5.09 22.11 14.39
C LYS A 42 4.91 20.74 15.06
N GLN A 43 5.06 20.69 16.37
CA GLN A 43 4.80 19.47 17.13
C GLN A 43 3.30 19.23 17.24
N LEU A 44 2.88 17.98 17.10
CA LEU A 44 1.47 17.60 17.20
C LEU A 44 0.97 17.82 18.62
N ILE A 45 -0.09 18.63 18.77
CA ILE A 45 -0.74 18.88 20.07
C ILE A 45 -2.23 18.51 20.07
N GLY A 46 -2.82 18.30 18.90
CA GLY A 46 -4.22 17.94 18.76
C GLY A 46 -4.58 17.51 17.35
N TRP A 47 -5.82 17.06 17.17
CA TRP A 47 -6.34 16.66 15.87
C TRP A 47 -7.78 17.14 15.73
N VAL A 48 -8.16 17.54 14.52
CA VAL A 48 -9.56 17.81 14.19
C VAL A 48 -9.98 17.01 12.99
N THR A 49 -11.20 16.52 13.02
CA THR A 49 -11.90 15.99 11.86
C THR A 49 -13.07 16.89 11.50
N SER A 50 -13.67 16.65 10.34
CA SER A 50 -14.92 17.30 9.94
C SER A 50 -16.04 17.12 10.98
N PHE A 51 -15.98 16.08 11.82
CA PHE A 51 -16.94 15.86 12.90
C PHE A 51 -16.80 16.90 14.01
N GLU A 52 -15.58 17.13 14.52
CA GLU A 52 -15.29 18.16 15.52
C GLU A 52 -15.65 19.56 14.98
N ILE A 53 -15.31 19.85 13.72
CA ILE A 53 -15.66 21.12 13.07
C ILE A 53 -17.18 21.30 12.99
N THR A 54 -17.91 20.29 12.53
CA THR A 54 -19.38 20.34 12.43
C THR A 54 -20.02 20.55 13.80
N LYS A 55 -19.50 19.86 14.82
CA LYS A 55 -19.96 20.04 16.22
C LYS A 55 -19.67 21.46 16.70
N GLY A 56 -18.46 21.96 16.49
CA GLY A 56 -18.02 23.29 16.90
C GLY A 56 -18.86 24.41 16.32
N LEU A 57 -19.13 24.35 15.01
CA LEU A 57 -19.97 25.33 14.32
C LEU A 57 -21.40 25.35 14.87
N ARG A 58 -21.97 24.18 15.18
CA ARG A 58 -23.31 24.07 15.76
C ARG A 58 -23.39 24.61 17.19
N GLU A 59 -22.34 24.38 17.98
CA GLU A 59 -22.27 24.80 19.39
C GLU A 59 -21.82 26.26 19.55
N GLY A 60 -21.35 26.90 18.48
CA GLY A 60 -20.88 28.29 18.50
C GLY A 60 -19.47 28.43 19.09
N ASN A 61 -18.68 27.35 19.10
CA ASN A 61 -17.29 27.38 19.55
C ASN A 61 -16.46 28.21 18.57
N GLU A 62 -15.63 29.11 19.10
CA GLU A 62 -14.87 30.04 18.26
C GLU A 62 -13.52 29.45 17.86
N LYS A 63 -12.81 28.77 18.77
CA LYS A 63 -11.44 28.31 18.57
C LYS A 63 -11.31 26.80 18.43
N ILE A 64 -10.29 26.36 17.68
CA ILE A 64 -9.92 24.95 17.54
C ILE A 64 -9.61 24.28 18.89
N SER A 65 -8.99 24.99 19.83
CA SER A 65 -8.71 24.46 21.18
C SER A 65 -9.95 23.97 21.94
N GLU A 66 -11.15 24.46 21.58
CA GLU A 66 -12.40 24.09 22.24
C GLU A 66 -12.99 22.76 21.72
N ILE A 67 -12.53 22.30 20.56
CA ILE A 67 -13.12 21.16 19.84
C ILE A 67 -12.13 20.06 19.46
N MET A 68 -10.82 20.34 19.46
CA MET A 68 -9.81 19.37 19.05
C MET A 68 -9.75 18.16 20.00
N SER A 69 -9.45 16.98 19.45
CA SER A 69 -8.96 15.85 20.25
C SER A 69 -7.56 16.16 20.77
N SER A 70 -7.26 15.74 22.01
CA SER A 70 -5.94 15.98 22.60
C SER A 70 -4.90 15.00 22.05
N TYR A 71 -3.62 15.32 22.21
CA TYR A 71 -2.52 14.48 21.69
C TYR A 71 -2.61 13.02 22.15
N GLU A 72 -3.05 12.78 23.38
CA GLU A 72 -3.17 11.43 23.97
C GLU A 72 -4.22 10.54 23.29
N GLU A 73 -5.16 11.16 22.56
CA GLU A 73 -6.22 10.47 21.83
C GLU A 73 -5.81 10.14 20.38
N ILE A 74 -4.64 10.63 19.93
CA ILE A 74 -4.18 10.50 18.55
C ILE A 74 -3.19 9.35 18.43
N THR A 75 -3.53 8.37 17.61
CA THR A 75 -2.55 7.38 17.16
C THR A 75 -1.66 8.00 16.09
N THR A 76 -0.35 7.95 16.28
CA THR A 76 0.67 8.41 15.32
C THR A 76 1.56 7.27 14.85
N ILE A 77 2.34 7.50 13.78
CA ILE A 77 3.38 6.57 13.32
C ILE A 77 4.69 7.32 13.08
N HIS A 78 5.80 6.72 13.50
CA HIS A 78 7.12 7.28 13.22
C HIS A 78 7.50 7.14 11.73
N GLU A 79 8.20 8.13 11.18
CA GLU A 79 8.54 8.20 9.74
C GLU A 79 9.31 6.98 9.21
N ASP A 80 10.14 6.39 10.07
CA ASP A 80 10.97 5.23 9.73
C ASP A 80 10.32 3.88 10.05
N ALA A 81 9.11 3.90 10.64
CA ALA A 81 8.38 2.69 10.95
C ALA A 81 7.98 1.92 9.66
N PRO A 82 7.88 0.59 9.69
CA PRO A 82 7.40 -0.18 8.56
C PRO A 82 6.00 0.26 8.12
N ALA A 83 5.80 0.55 6.83
CA ALA A 83 4.50 1.02 6.30
C ALA A 83 3.34 0.04 6.57
N ARG A 84 3.64 -1.27 6.73
CA ARG A 84 2.67 -2.29 7.14
C ARG A 84 1.96 -1.93 8.46
N LEU A 85 2.63 -1.25 9.39
CA LEU A 85 2.00 -0.83 10.64
C LEU A 85 0.86 0.16 10.37
N ALA A 86 1.04 1.11 9.45
CA ALA A 86 -0.04 2.03 9.07
C ALA A 86 -1.26 1.29 8.48
N VAL A 87 -1.05 0.20 7.74
CA VAL A 87 -2.13 -0.65 7.23
C VAL A 87 -2.90 -1.33 8.36
N ILE A 88 -2.19 -1.85 9.36
CA ILE A 88 -2.81 -2.52 10.51
C ILE A 88 -3.60 -1.52 11.35
N GLU A 89 -3.01 -0.35 11.64
CA GLU A 89 -3.65 0.69 12.44
C GLU A 89 -4.93 1.21 11.76
N THR A 90 -4.86 1.53 10.47
CA THR A 90 -6.04 1.99 9.71
C THR A 90 -7.13 0.92 9.61
N ALA A 91 -6.75 -0.35 9.45
CA ALA A 91 -7.72 -1.46 9.37
C ALA A 91 -8.40 -1.78 10.71
N ASN A 92 -7.65 -1.84 11.81
CA ASN A 92 -8.16 -2.28 13.11
C ASN A 92 -8.96 -1.19 13.83
N ASN A 93 -8.49 0.06 13.75
CA ASN A 93 -9.03 1.16 14.54
C ASN A 93 -10.01 2.04 13.74
N LYS A 94 -10.32 1.66 12.50
CA LYS A 94 -11.18 2.42 11.56
C LYS A 94 -10.75 3.88 11.38
N PHE A 95 -9.47 4.16 11.60
CA PHE A 95 -8.92 5.50 11.38
C PHE A 95 -8.93 5.81 9.89
N VAL A 96 -9.40 7.02 9.56
CA VAL A 96 -9.37 7.54 8.18
C VAL A 96 -7.95 7.99 7.81
N THR A 97 -7.19 8.43 8.81
CA THR A 97 -5.88 9.08 8.66
C THR A 97 -4.95 8.75 9.82
N LEU A 98 -3.65 8.65 9.52
CA LEU A 98 -2.59 8.41 10.49
C LEU A 98 -1.49 9.47 10.32
N PRO A 99 -1.25 10.34 11.31
CA PRO A 99 -0.18 11.34 11.26
C PRO A 99 1.18 10.66 11.32
N VAL A 100 2.09 11.09 10.45
CA VAL A 100 3.49 10.64 10.45
C VAL A 100 4.34 11.68 11.15
N VAL A 101 5.07 11.26 12.18
CA VAL A 101 5.91 12.14 13.01
C VAL A 101 7.39 11.76 12.92
N ASN A 102 8.27 12.73 13.14
CA ASN A 102 9.71 12.52 13.31
C ASN A 102 10.10 12.39 14.80
N ASP A 103 11.41 12.32 15.08
CA ASP A 103 11.96 12.21 16.44
C ASP A 103 11.59 13.40 17.35
N ASP A 104 11.32 14.58 16.77
CA ASP A 104 10.93 15.81 17.50
C ASP A 104 9.41 15.93 17.69
N ASN A 105 8.65 14.88 17.38
CA ASN A 105 7.18 14.84 17.36
C ASN A 105 6.53 15.87 16.40
N GLN A 106 7.28 16.32 15.40
CA GLN A 106 6.74 17.18 14.34
C GLN A 106 5.99 16.32 13.33
N VAL A 107 4.79 16.76 12.93
CA VAL A 107 4.06 16.09 11.85
C VAL A 107 4.78 16.38 10.55
N ILE A 108 5.22 15.36 9.81
CA ILE A 108 5.91 15.53 8.53
C ILE A 108 5.13 14.96 7.34
N GLY A 109 4.00 14.31 7.61
CA GLY A 109 3.11 13.74 6.61
C GLY A 109 1.86 13.11 7.22
N ILE A 110 0.95 12.70 6.35
CA ILE A 110 -0.28 12.00 6.73
C ILE A 110 -0.44 10.78 5.82
N ILE A 111 -0.72 9.61 6.40
CA ILE A 111 -1.12 8.42 5.64
C ILE A 111 -2.64 8.28 5.74
N ARG A 112 -3.33 8.25 4.61
CA ARG A 112 -4.78 8.04 4.55
C ARG A 112 -5.09 6.64 4.04
N SER A 113 -6.28 6.14 4.36
CA SER A 113 -6.73 4.84 3.84
C SER A 113 -6.74 4.79 2.31
N CYS A 114 -7.02 5.91 1.63
CA CYS A 114 -6.96 5.99 0.17
C CYS A 114 -5.52 5.91 -0.39
N ASP A 115 -4.50 6.35 0.35
CA ASP A 115 -3.09 6.20 -0.05
C ASP A 115 -2.68 4.73 -0.02
N ILE A 116 -3.14 3.99 0.99
CA ILE A 116 -2.96 2.54 1.11
C ILE A 116 -3.67 1.81 -0.05
N VAL A 117 -4.92 2.17 -0.34
CA VAL A 117 -5.67 1.59 -1.47
C VAL A 117 -4.97 1.87 -2.80
N LYS A 118 -4.46 3.09 -3.01
CA LYS A 118 -3.71 3.47 -4.22
C LYS A 118 -2.43 2.65 -4.37
N LEU A 119 -1.70 2.42 -3.28
CA LEU A 119 -0.54 1.55 -3.26
C LEU A 119 -0.91 0.12 -3.66
N LEU A 120 -1.95 -0.45 -3.05
CA LEU A 120 -2.42 -1.81 -3.35
C LEU A 120 -2.89 -1.93 -4.80
N SER A 121 -3.61 -0.95 -5.34
CA SER A 121 -4.01 -0.91 -6.76
C SER A 121 -2.81 -0.98 -7.68
N THR A 122 -1.76 -0.20 -7.37
CA THR A 122 -0.52 -0.19 -8.17
C THR A 122 0.17 -1.57 -8.16
N LEU A 123 0.12 -2.30 -7.04
CA LEU A 123 0.63 -3.67 -6.97
C LEU A 123 -0.20 -4.64 -7.81
N TYR A 124 -1.53 -4.49 -7.80
CA TYR A 124 -2.43 -5.34 -8.59
C TYR A 124 -2.20 -5.18 -10.09
N ASP A 125 -1.84 -3.98 -10.56
CA ASP A 125 -1.58 -3.66 -11.97
C ASP A 125 -0.24 -4.18 -12.51
N ILE A 126 0.62 -4.76 -11.67
CA ILE A 126 1.91 -5.31 -12.10
C ILE A 126 1.65 -6.46 -13.10
N LYS A 127 2.20 -6.37 -14.31
CA LYS A 127 2.13 -7.46 -15.29
C LYS A 127 2.82 -8.73 -14.77
N VAL A 128 2.19 -9.88 -14.97
CA VAL A 128 2.74 -11.18 -14.53
C VAL A 128 4.11 -11.45 -15.18
N SER A 129 4.31 -11.00 -16.42
CA SER A 129 5.60 -11.06 -17.11
C SER A 129 6.74 -10.37 -16.35
N LYS A 130 6.50 -9.30 -15.58
CA LYS A 130 7.53 -8.68 -14.73
C LYS A 130 7.97 -9.63 -13.60
N LEU A 131 7.03 -10.37 -13.01
CA LEU A 131 7.32 -11.37 -11.98
C LEU A 131 8.15 -12.52 -12.56
N TYR A 132 7.79 -12.99 -13.76
CA TYR A 132 8.56 -14.00 -14.48
C TYR A 132 9.97 -13.55 -14.85
N LYS A 133 10.14 -12.29 -15.30
CA LYS A 133 11.47 -11.73 -15.56
C LYS A 133 12.32 -11.66 -14.29
N ALA A 134 11.72 -11.27 -13.16
CA ALA A 134 12.40 -11.28 -11.87
C ALA A 134 12.81 -12.71 -11.46
N MET A 135 11.94 -13.70 -11.65
CA MET A 135 12.24 -15.12 -11.40
C MET A 135 13.40 -15.61 -12.29
N GLN A 136 13.37 -15.30 -13.58
CA GLN A 136 14.45 -15.66 -14.52
C GLN A 136 15.80 -15.09 -14.06
N ASN A 137 15.84 -13.83 -13.65
CA ASN A 137 17.07 -13.18 -13.17
C ASN A 137 17.67 -13.87 -11.94
N GLN A 138 16.84 -14.50 -11.11
CA GLN A 138 17.31 -15.29 -9.96
C GLN A 138 17.76 -16.70 -10.37
N LEU A 139 17.12 -17.30 -11.38
CA LEU A 139 17.44 -18.63 -11.91
C LEU A 139 18.60 -18.58 -12.90
N LYS A 140 19.83 -18.43 -12.38
CA LYS A 140 21.04 -18.25 -13.20
C LYS A 140 21.17 -19.27 -14.35
N GLY A 141 21.21 -18.73 -15.56
CA GLY A 141 21.40 -19.45 -16.82
C GLY A 141 20.16 -20.15 -17.36
N VAL A 142 18.99 -20.06 -16.72
CA VAL A 142 17.74 -20.53 -17.31
C VAL A 142 17.31 -19.54 -18.40
N THR A 143 17.03 -20.04 -19.60
CA THR A 143 16.54 -19.17 -20.69
C THR A 143 15.05 -18.87 -20.50
N TRP A 144 14.55 -17.82 -21.17
CA TRP A 144 13.14 -17.47 -21.10
C TRP A 144 12.25 -18.57 -21.69
N GLU A 145 12.69 -19.16 -22.81
CA GLU A 145 12.05 -20.31 -23.45
C GLU A 145 11.95 -21.52 -22.52
N GLU A 146 13.05 -21.88 -21.82
CA GLU A 146 13.04 -22.96 -20.83
C GLU A 146 12.06 -22.69 -19.67
N LEU A 147 11.89 -21.42 -19.31
CA LEU A 147 10.95 -21.00 -18.27
C LEU A 147 9.51 -21.14 -18.73
N MET A 148 9.18 -20.70 -19.95
CA MET A 148 7.83 -20.83 -20.52
C MET A 148 7.45 -22.30 -20.76
N ASP A 149 8.40 -23.12 -21.21
CA ASP A 149 8.24 -24.57 -21.32
C ASP A 149 7.86 -25.23 -19.99
N ALA A 150 8.58 -24.87 -18.92
CA ALA A 150 8.30 -25.38 -17.60
C ALA A 150 6.93 -24.89 -17.10
N SER A 151 6.61 -23.62 -17.31
CA SER A 151 5.32 -23.03 -16.92
C SER A 151 4.12 -23.68 -17.59
N ALA A 152 4.18 -23.90 -18.91
CA ALA A 152 3.11 -24.56 -19.65
C ALA A 152 2.84 -25.97 -19.12
N LEU A 153 3.89 -26.69 -18.73
CA LEU A 153 3.76 -28.04 -18.16
C LEU A 153 3.23 -28.04 -16.74
N VAL A 154 3.67 -27.10 -15.89
CA VAL A 154 3.12 -26.93 -14.54
C VAL A 154 1.64 -26.57 -14.63
N SER A 155 1.29 -25.60 -15.49
CA SER A 155 -0.10 -25.22 -15.77
C SER A 155 -0.95 -26.43 -16.16
N LYS A 156 -0.48 -27.24 -17.13
CA LYS A 156 -1.18 -28.46 -17.55
C LYS A 156 -1.36 -29.46 -16.42
N LYS A 157 -0.37 -29.63 -15.54
CA LYS A 157 -0.49 -30.53 -14.37
C LYS A 157 -1.53 -30.03 -13.38
N THR A 158 -1.62 -28.72 -13.18
CA THR A 158 -2.54 -28.11 -12.21
C THR A 158 -3.97 -28.03 -12.72
N THR A 159 -4.17 -27.62 -13.99
CA THR A 159 -5.49 -27.35 -14.55
C THR A 159 -6.06 -28.51 -15.38
N GLY A 160 -5.21 -29.45 -15.80
CA GLY A 160 -5.55 -30.50 -16.77
C GLY A 160 -5.63 -30.00 -18.22
N VAL A 161 -5.55 -28.69 -18.47
CA VAL A 161 -5.68 -28.08 -19.79
C VAL A 161 -4.30 -27.97 -20.45
N LYS A 162 -4.19 -28.43 -21.69
CA LYS A 162 -2.96 -28.27 -22.48
C LYS A 162 -2.87 -26.82 -22.97
N VAL A 163 -1.72 -26.19 -22.75
CA VAL A 163 -1.37 -24.86 -23.23
C VAL A 163 0.05 -24.93 -23.82
N SER A 164 0.31 -24.23 -24.92
CA SER A 164 1.65 -24.12 -25.48
C SER A 164 2.50 -23.11 -24.69
N PRO A 165 3.85 -23.16 -24.78
CA PRO A 165 4.71 -22.14 -24.18
C PRO A 165 4.39 -20.73 -24.68
N GLU A 166 4.10 -20.57 -25.97
CA GLU A 166 3.76 -19.28 -26.60
C GLU A 166 2.40 -18.76 -26.13
N GLU A 167 1.39 -19.64 -26.03
CA GLU A 167 0.07 -19.29 -25.47
C GLU A 167 0.18 -18.89 -23.99
N TYR A 168 1.02 -19.58 -23.23
CA TYR A 168 1.29 -19.25 -21.83
C TYR A 168 2.01 -17.90 -21.71
N GLU A 169 3.00 -17.64 -22.57
CA GLU A 169 3.71 -16.37 -22.62
C GLU A 169 2.76 -15.20 -22.91
N ASP A 170 1.91 -15.31 -23.94
CA ASP A 170 0.94 -14.27 -24.28
C ASP A 170 0.00 -13.98 -23.10
N THR A 171 -0.44 -15.04 -22.40
CA THR A 171 -1.25 -14.92 -21.19
C THR A 171 -0.54 -14.08 -20.12
N ILE A 172 0.71 -14.40 -19.75
CA ILE A 172 1.41 -13.65 -18.69
C ILE A 172 1.83 -12.24 -19.11
N MET A 173 1.96 -11.97 -20.41
CA MET A 173 2.24 -10.64 -20.94
C MET A 173 1.01 -9.73 -20.84
N ASN A 174 -0.19 -10.30 -21.01
CA ASN A 174 -1.44 -9.56 -21.00
C ASN A 174 -2.10 -9.52 -19.62
N SER A 175 -1.87 -10.51 -18.75
CA SER A 175 -2.44 -10.54 -17.39
C SER A 175 -1.67 -9.71 -16.36
N THR A 176 -2.42 -9.22 -15.39
CA THR A 176 -1.95 -8.52 -14.20
C THR A 176 -1.79 -9.46 -13.01
N PHE A 177 -1.04 -9.03 -12.00
CA PHE A 177 -0.82 -9.78 -10.77
C PHE A 177 -2.13 -10.00 -10.02
N GLY A 178 -2.99 -8.98 -9.99
CA GLY A 178 -4.33 -9.08 -9.43
C GLY A 178 -5.12 -10.22 -10.09
N GLU A 179 -5.27 -10.18 -11.42
CA GLU A 179 -6.00 -11.22 -12.18
C GLU A 179 -5.42 -12.62 -11.93
N ALA A 180 -4.09 -12.74 -11.89
CA ALA A 180 -3.42 -14.01 -11.64
C ALA A 180 -3.73 -14.57 -10.24
N ILE A 181 -3.69 -13.73 -9.20
CA ILE A 181 -4.05 -14.14 -7.82
C ILE A 181 -5.48 -14.67 -7.77
N TRP A 182 -6.43 -13.98 -8.42
CA TRP A 182 -7.83 -14.39 -8.46
C TRP A 182 -8.01 -15.70 -9.21
N ALA A 183 -7.38 -15.83 -10.39
CA ALA A 183 -7.44 -17.04 -11.21
C ALA A 183 -6.86 -18.27 -10.50
N THR A 184 -5.80 -18.11 -9.71
CA THR A 184 -5.21 -19.21 -8.93
C THR A 184 -5.95 -19.51 -7.63
N GLY A 185 -6.95 -18.71 -7.26
CA GLY A 185 -7.71 -18.87 -6.02
C GLY A 185 -6.93 -18.48 -4.76
N GLY A 186 -6.09 -17.46 -4.86
CA GLY A 186 -5.37 -16.86 -3.74
C GLY A 186 -3.87 -16.70 -3.97
N LEU A 187 -3.28 -15.81 -3.17
CA LEU A 187 -1.86 -15.42 -3.24
C LEU A 187 -0.92 -16.61 -2.97
N GLU A 188 -1.28 -17.47 -2.01
CA GLU A 188 -0.49 -18.65 -1.64
C GLU A 188 -0.37 -19.64 -2.80
N LYS A 189 -1.49 -19.91 -3.49
CA LYS A 189 -1.52 -20.82 -4.64
C LYS A 189 -0.75 -20.25 -5.84
N PHE A 190 -0.84 -18.94 -6.05
CA PHE A 190 -0.04 -18.25 -7.07
C PHE A 190 1.47 -18.48 -6.83
N PHE A 191 1.94 -18.21 -5.61
CA PHE A 191 3.36 -18.40 -5.27
C PHE A 191 3.80 -19.86 -5.29
N ALA A 192 2.97 -20.79 -4.81
CA ALA A 192 3.25 -22.23 -4.93
C ALA A 192 3.40 -22.66 -6.39
N GLY A 193 2.60 -22.08 -7.30
CA GLY A 193 2.74 -22.25 -8.75
C GLY A 193 4.09 -21.77 -9.26
N LEU A 194 4.50 -20.54 -8.92
CA LEU A 194 5.82 -20.00 -9.32
C LEU A 194 6.99 -20.85 -8.80
N ILE A 195 6.92 -21.32 -7.56
CA ILE A 195 7.92 -22.22 -6.98
C ILE A 195 8.01 -23.52 -7.78
N SER A 196 6.86 -24.12 -8.11
CA SER A 196 6.79 -25.35 -8.91
C SER A 196 7.41 -25.20 -10.30
N VAL A 197 7.24 -24.03 -10.94
CA VAL A 197 7.91 -23.69 -12.21
C VAL A 197 9.42 -23.64 -12.02
N GLY A 198 9.90 -22.90 -11.01
CA GLY A 198 11.32 -22.77 -10.70
C GLY A 198 12.01 -24.10 -10.41
N GLU A 199 11.36 -24.98 -9.65
CA GLU A 199 11.84 -26.34 -9.37
C GLU A 199 11.94 -27.17 -10.65
N LEU A 200 10.90 -27.17 -11.47
CA LEU A 200 10.85 -27.97 -12.70
C LEU A 200 11.92 -27.56 -13.70
N VAL A 201 12.08 -26.24 -13.93
CA VAL A 201 13.07 -25.75 -14.90
C VAL A 201 14.50 -26.03 -14.44
N THR A 202 14.76 -25.89 -13.13
CA THR A 202 16.07 -26.20 -12.55
C THR A 202 16.39 -27.69 -12.63
N ALA A 203 15.43 -28.55 -12.29
CA ALA A 203 15.59 -30.00 -12.35
C ALA A 203 15.89 -30.48 -13.78
N ARG A 204 15.18 -29.94 -14.78
CA ARG A 204 15.41 -30.25 -16.19
C ARG A 204 16.80 -29.85 -16.65
N LYS A 205 17.25 -28.67 -16.24
CA LYS A 205 18.56 -28.17 -16.61
C LYS A 205 19.70 -29.02 -16.02
N VAL A 206 19.62 -29.36 -14.74
CA VAL A 206 20.59 -30.27 -14.10
C VAL A 206 20.57 -31.65 -14.75
N GLY A 207 19.39 -32.16 -15.09
CA GLY A 207 19.25 -33.45 -15.78
C GLY A 207 19.88 -33.46 -17.17
N ARG A 208 19.81 -32.34 -17.91
CA ARG A 208 20.49 -32.18 -19.22
C ARG A 208 22.01 -32.06 -19.08
N ALA A 209 22.51 -31.38 -18.06
CA ALA A 209 23.96 -31.21 -17.83
C ALA A 209 24.69 -32.49 -17.38
N LYS A 210 23.95 -33.51 -16.89
CA LYS A 210 24.50 -34.82 -16.49
C LYS A 210 24.48 -35.87 -17.60
N ARG A 211 23.90 -35.56 -18.77
CA ARG A 211 23.90 -36.41 -19.96
C ARG A 211 24.99 -35.96 -20.92
#